data_AF-A0A7S1SZV7-F1
#
_entry.id   AF-A0A7S1SZV7-F1
#
_cell.length_a   1.000
_cell.length_b   1.000
_cell.length_c   1.000
_cell.angle_alpha   90.00
_cell.angle_beta   90.00
_cell.angle_gamma   90.00
#
_symmetry.space_group_name_H-M   'P 1'
#
loop_
_entity.id
_entity.type
_entity.pdbx_description
1 polymer ?
#
loop_
_entity_poly.entity_id
_entity_poly.type
_entity_poly.pdbx_seq_one_letter_code
_entity_poly.pdbx_strand_id
1 'polypeptide(L)'
;SLEALASVHSRGVAHGSLSGACLLVNTVAVEEAAALRVQLYNFGYAGLPLLEAAGSGAALQELQGFREDLFNLGLAFSELLFPEMAQAGTDFRRVIVDVYGCNMSAVAEFVQEEEPWGVALLSERQGAGWELLRALLAPRDADAAVLQNAASQLLSSCFFDDSY
;
A
#
# COMPACT_ATOMS: atom_id res chain seq x y z
N SER A 1 -7.86 1.21 -3.55
CA SER A 1 -7.92 2.68 -3.69
C SER A 1 -7.33 3.29 -2.42
N LEU A 2 -6.28 4.10 -2.56
CA LEU A 2 -5.68 4.86 -1.45
C LEU A 2 -6.70 5.81 -0.81
N GLU A 3 -7.58 6.40 -1.62
CA GLU A 3 -8.65 7.30 -1.16
C GLU A 3 -9.64 6.58 -0.25
N ALA A 4 -10.04 5.37 -0.62
CA ALA A 4 -10.94 4.55 0.18
C ALA A 4 -10.31 4.20 1.54
N LEU A 5 -9.02 3.83 1.55
CA LEU A 5 -8.32 3.53 2.79
C LEU A 5 -8.15 4.78 3.67
N ALA A 6 -7.79 5.93 3.08
CA ALA A 6 -7.71 7.21 3.77
C ALA A 6 -9.07 7.64 4.36
N SER A 7 -10.17 7.41 3.64
CA SER A 7 -11.52 7.67 4.14
C SER A 7 -11.93 6.75 5.30
N VAL A 8 -11.39 5.53 5.37
CA VAL A 8 -11.63 4.59 6.46
C VAL A 8 -10.81 5.00 7.69
N HIS A 9 -9.52 5.26 7.51
CA HIS A 9 -8.61 5.72 8.57
C HIS A 9 -9.03 7.08 9.17
N SER A 10 -9.55 8.02 8.36
CA SER A 10 -10.04 9.32 8.87
C SER A 10 -11.24 9.21 9.81
N ARG A 11 -11.92 8.05 9.83
CA ARG A 11 -13.02 7.73 10.75
C ARG A 11 -12.56 6.95 11.98
N GLY A 12 -11.25 6.79 12.16
CA GLY A 12 -10.68 6.02 13.25
C GLY A 12 -10.78 4.50 13.06
N VAL A 13 -11.05 4.02 11.85
CA VAL A 13 -11.28 2.59 11.58
C VAL A 13 -10.06 2.03 10.87
N ALA A 14 -9.53 0.90 11.35
CA ALA A 14 -8.54 0.11 10.60
C ALA A 14 -9.26 -1.04 9.90
N HIS A 15 -8.82 -1.44 8.70
CA HIS A 15 -9.33 -2.62 8.02
C HIS A 15 -8.88 -3.90 8.73
N GLY A 16 -7.64 -3.97 9.20
CA GLY A 16 -7.13 -5.03 10.09
C GLY A 16 -6.83 -6.37 9.42
N SER A 17 -7.06 -6.49 8.12
CA SER A 17 -6.79 -7.70 7.33
C SER A 17 -6.64 -7.40 5.84
N LEU A 18 -6.11 -6.22 5.50
CA LEU A 18 -5.99 -5.78 4.12
C LEU A 18 -5.10 -6.72 3.32
N SER A 19 -5.51 -7.08 2.10
CA SER A 19 -4.73 -7.83 1.12
C SER A 19 -5.23 -7.51 -0.30
N GLY A 20 -4.58 -8.06 -1.34
CA GLY A 20 -5.09 -7.95 -2.72
C GLY A 20 -6.52 -8.46 -2.87
N ALA A 21 -6.92 -9.48 -2.09
CA ALA A 21 -8.27 -10.01 -2.04
C ALA A 21 -9.28 -9.12 -1.29
N CYS A 22 -8.91 -7.91 -0.87
CA CYS A 22 -9.82 -6.90 -0.35
C CYS A 22 -10.06 -5.76 -1.37
N LEU A 23 -9.43 -5.84 -2.55
CA LEU A 23 -9.54 -4.85 -3.61
C LEU A 23 -10.46 -5.37 -4.71
N LEU A 24 -11.67 -4.82 -4.78
CA LEU A 24 -12.61 -5.12 -5.86
C LEU A 24 -12.37 -4.13 -7.00
N VAL A 25 -11.95 -4.64 -8.15
CA VAL A 25 -11.85 -3.84 -9.38
C VAL A 25 -13.12 -4.05 -10.18
N ASN A 26 -13.86 -2.97 -10.42
CA ASN A 26 -15.02 -2.98 -11.29
C ASN A 26 -14.86 -1.97 -12.43
N THR A 27 -15.59 -2.19 -13.52
CA THR A 27 -15.69 -1.22 -14.62
C THR A 27 -17.14 -1.09 -15.05
N VAL A 28 -17.52 0.11 -15.45
CA VAL A 28 -18.80 0.38 -16.13
C VAL A 28 -18.66 0.35 -17.66
N ALA A 29 -17.42 0.37 -18.17
CA ALA A 29 -17.08 0.32 -19.59
C ALA A 29 -15.82 -0.54 -19.78
N VAL A 30 -16.00 -1.76 -20.29
CA VAL A 30 -14.93 -2.79 -20.40
C VAL A 30 -13.72 -2.31 -21.21
N GLU A 31 -13.92 -1.33 -22.10
CA GLU A 31 -12.90 -0.83 -23.02
C GLU A 31 -12.09 0.35 -22.46
N GLU A 32 -12.50 0.93 -21.32
CA GLU A 32 -11.87 2.11 -20.74
C GLU A 32 -11.12 1.77 -19.45
N ALA A 33 -9.79 1.62 -19.54
CA ALA A 33 -8.94 1.43 -18.36
C ALA A 33 -9.08 2.60 -17.36
N ALA A 34 -9.32 3.82 -17.85
CA ALA A 34 -9.59 5.00 -17.02
C ALA A 34 -10.92 4.94 -16.26
N ALA A 35 -11.85 4.06 -16.67
CA ALA A 35 -13.14 3.88 -16.00
C ALA A 35 -13.11 2.82 -14.89
N LEU A 36 -11.95 2.17 -14.66
CA LEU A 36 -11.77 1.21 -13.59
C LEU A 36 -11.95 1.88 -12.23
N ARG A 37 -12.83 1.35 -11.39
CA ARG A 37 -13.00 1.79 -10.01
C ARG A 37 -12.55 0.69 -9.06
N VAL A 38 -11.68 1.06 -8.13
CA VAL A 38 -11.20 0.15 -7.09
C VAL A 38 -11.93 0.43 -5.79
N GLN A 39 -12.71 -0.55 -5.33
CA GLN A 39 -13.44 -0.50 -4.07
C GLN A 39 -12.74 -1.37 -3.02
N LEU A 40 -12.81 -0.93 -1.75
CA LEU A 40 -12.34 -1.71 -0.62
C LEU A 40 -13.50 -2.53 -0.05
N TYR A 41 -13.28 -3.82 0.21
CA TYR A 41 -14.30 -4.73 0.77
C TYR A 41 -13.69 -5.70 1.80
N ASN A 42 -14.53 -6.56 2.41
CA ASN A 42 -14.14 -7.51 3.46
C ASN A 42 -13.72 -6.89 4.81
N PHE A 43 -14.51 -5.94 5.30
CA PHE A 43 -14.36 -5.32 6.63
C PHE A 43 -14.72 -6.25 7.82
N GLY A 44 -14.67 -7.57 7.67
CA GLY A 44 -15.01 -8.54 8.72
C GLY A 44 -14.07 -8.51 9.93
N TYR A 45 -12.84 -8.02 9.71
CA TYR A 45 -11.84 -7.77 10.75
C TYR A 45 -11.68 -6.28 11.07
N ALA A 46 -12.51 -5.43 10.46
CA ALA A 46 -12.42 -4.00 10.67
C ALA A 46 -12.85 -3.66 12.08
N GLY A 47 -12.00 -2.90 12.76
CA GLY A 47 -12.22 -2.51 14.13
C GLY A 47 -12.10 -1.01 14.26
N LEU A 48 -12.92 -0.45 15.15
CA LEU A 48 -12.41 0.66 15.93
C LEU A 48 -11.34 0.05 16.84
N PRO A 49 -10.08 0.49 16.76
CA PRO A 49 -9.10 0.18 17.78
C PRO A 49 -9.73 0.60 19.11
N LEU A 50 -9.92 -0.39 19.98
CA LEU A 50 -10.93 -0.37 21.04
C LEU A 50 -11.00 0.97 21.79
N LEU A 51 -12.15 1.64 21.67
CA LEU A 51 -12.62 2.68 22.60
C LEU A 51 -12.80 2.17 24.05
N GLU A 52 -12.48 0.90 24.33
CA GLU A 52 -12.55 0.31 25.68
C GLU A 52 -11.33 0.62 26.56
N ALA A 53 -10.28 1.24 26.03
CA ALA A 53 -9.20 1.78 26.86
C ALA A 53 -9.16 3.31 26.73
N ALA A 54 -9.86 4.00 27.63
CA ALA A 54 -9.69 5.44 27.87
C ALA A 54 -8.30 5.75 28.47
N GLY A 55 -7.24 5.37 27.75
CA GLY A 55 -5.83 5.48 28.12
C GLY A 55 -4.94 5.35 26.88
N SER A 56 -3.68 5.77 27.01
CA SER A 56 -2.69 5.86 25.91
C SER A 56 -2.48 4.61 25.05
N GLY A 57 -3.00 3.44 25.45
CA GLY A 57 -2.93 2.19 24.69
C GLY A 57 -3.88 2.10 23.50
N ALA A 58 -5.07 2.71 23.54
CA ALA A 58 -6.03 2.64 22.42
C ALA A 58 -5.50 3.37 21.17
N ALA A 59 -4.92 4.56 21.38
CA ALA A 59 -4.29 5.33 20.31
C ALA A 59 -3.09 4.60 19.69
N LEU A 60 -2.28 3.90 20.49
CA LEU A 60 -1.16 3.09 19.98
C LEU A 60 -1.65 1.92 19.12
N GLN A 61 -2.73 1.25 19.54
CA GLN A 61 -3.31 0.14 18.80
C GLN A 61 -3.98 0.60 17.49
N GLU A 62 -4.57 1.80 17.48
CA GLU A 62 -5.10 2.45 16.28
C GLU A 62 -4.04 2.70 15.23
N LEU A 63 -2.97 3.34 15.66
CA LEU A 63 -1.82 3.61 14.82
C LEU A 63 -1.23 2.32 14.29
N GLN A 64 -1.15 1.26 15.10
CA GLN A 64 -0.69 -0.04 14.64
C GLN A 64 -1.58 -0.62 13.54
N GLY A 65 -2.91 -0.57 13.69
CA GLY A 65 -3.84 -1.05 12.68
C GLY A 65 -3.70 -0.30 11.34
N PHE A 66 -3.59 1.03 11.38
CA PHE A 66 -3.43 1.83 10.15
C PHE A 66 -2.12 1.51 9.43
N ARG A 67 -1.05 1.26 10.18
CA ARG A 67 0.25 0.87 9.63
C ARG A 67 0.21 -0.49 8.98
N GLU A 68 -0.44 -1.44 9.61
CA GLU A 68 -0.60 -2.78 9.06
C GLU A 68 -1.38 -2.74 7.76
N ASP A 69 -2.43 -1.91 7.68
CA ASP A 69 -3.15 -1.68 6.42
C ASP A 69 -2.25 -1.06 5.34
N LEU A 70 -1.52 0.02 5.63
CA LEU A 70 -0.64 0.67 4.64
C LEU A 70 0.48 -0.27 4.16
N PHE A 71 1.07 -1.02 5.08
CA PHE A 71 2.10 -2.01 4.78
C PHE A 71 1.55 -3.12 3.87
N ASN A 72 0.39 -3.67 4.20
CA ASN A 72 -0.26 -4.69 3.39
C ASN A 72 -0.71 -4.14 2.03
N LEU A 73 -1.07 -2.85 1.94
CA LEU A 73 -1.33 -2.20 0.66
C LEU A 73 -0.07 -2.13 -0.20
N GLY A 74 1.08 -1.81 0.39
CA GLY A 74 2.38 -1.83 -0.31
C GLY A 74 2.74 -3.22 -0.83
N LEU A 75 2.45 -4.28 -0.07
CA LEU A 75 2.65 -5.66 -0.53
C LEU A 75 1.71 -6.02 -1.68
N ALA A 76 0.42 -5.74 -1.55
CA ALA A 76 -0.56 -5.99 -2.61
C ALA A 76 -0.24 -5.20 -3.89
N PHE A 77 0.29 -3.99 -3.75
CA PHE A 77 0.76 -3.19 -4.88
C PHE A 77 2.02 -3.80 -5.52
N SER A 78 2.93 -4.35 -4.73
CA SER A 78 4.12 -5.04 -5.24
C SER A 78 3.74 -6.29 -6.04
N GLU A 79 2.80 -7.09 -5.53
CA GLU A 79 2.28 -8.28 -6.23
C GLU A 79 1.63 -7.94 -7.57
N LEU A 80 1.01 -6.77 -7.68
CA LEU A 80 0.42 -6.29 -8.93
C LEU A 80 1.50 -5.88 -9.96
N LEU A 81 2.59 -5.28 -9.49
CA LEU A 81 3.69 -4.79 -10.33
C LEU A 81 4.66 -5.87 -10.77
N PHE A 82 4.68 -6.99 -10.05
CA PHE A 82 5.60 -8.11 -10.26
C PHE A 82 4.85 -9.46 -10.31
N PRO A 83 3.91 -9.64 -11.28
CA PRO A 83 3.00 -10.77 -11.29
C PRO A 83 3.65 -12.12 -11.59
N GLU A 84 4.74 -12.18 -12.35
CA GLU A 84 5.48 -13.41 -12.64
C GLU A 84 6.12 -13.95 -11.36
N MET A 85 6.69 -13.04 -10.57
CA MET A 85 7.24 -13.37 -9.26
C MET A 85 6.16 -13.78 -8.26
N ALA A 86 5.02 -13.10 -8.26
CA ALA A 86 3.86 -13.48 -7.44
C ALA A 86 3.37 -14.91 -7.79
N GLN A 87 3.28 -15.22 -9.09
CA GLN A 87 2.90 -16.54 -9.59
C GLN A 87 3.91 -17.64 -9.23
N ALA A 88 5.20 -17.30 -9.15
CA ALA A 88 6.24 -18.19 -8.67
C ALA A 88 6.17 -18.46 -7.15
N GLY A 89 5.21 -17.85 -6.43
CA GLY A 89 5.05 -17.99 -4.99
C GLY A 89 6.06 -17.17 -4.19
N THR A 90 6.60 -16.10 -4.78
CA THR A 90 7.51 -15.20 -4.09
C THR A 90 6.80 -14.55 -2.91
N ASP A 91 7.36 -14.74 -1.71
CA ASP A 91 6.95 -14.00 -0.53
C ASP A 91 7.58 -12.61 -0.57
N PHE A 92 6.85 -11.63 -1.14
CA PHE A 92 7.32 -10.25 -1.24
C PHE A 92 7.62 -9.62 0.11
N ARG A 93 6.90 -10.02 1.17
CA ARG A 93 7.21 -9.55 2.52
C ARG A 93 8.62 -9.97 2.90
N ARG A 94 8.94 -11.26 2.72
CA ARG A 94 10.28 -11.79 3.03
C ARG A 94 11.35 -11.15 2.16
N VAL A 95 11.12 -11.01 0.85
CA VAL A 95 12.09 -10.38 -0.05
C VAL A 95 12.35 -8.94 0.35
N ILE A 96 11.30 -8.13 0.47
CA ILE A 96 11.45 -6.70 0.68
C ILE A 96 11.94 -6.38 2.09
N VAL A 97 11.37 -7.02 3.12
CA VAL A 97 11.69 -6.71 4.52
C VAL A 97 12.88 -7.52 5.01
N ASP A 98 12.85 -8.84 4.89
CA ASP A 98 13.83 -9.69 5.57
C ASP A 98 15.15 -9.79 4.78
N VAL A 99 15.09 -9.85 3.44
CA VAL A 99 16.28 -9.98 2.59
C VAL A 99 16.92 -8.62 2.33
N TYR A 100 16.11 -7.64 1.90
CA TYR A 100 16.63 -6.34 1.46
C TYR A 100 16.44 -5.20 2.48
N GLY A 101 15.79 -5.43 3.62
CA GLY A 101 15.67 -4.41 4.68
C GLY A 101 14.99 -3.12 4.20
N CYS A 102 13.99 -3.24 3.33
CA CYS A 102 13.33 -2.13 2.64
C CYS A 102 14.25 -1.26 1.74
N ASN A 103 15.41 -1.77 1.31
CA ASN A 103 16.26 -1.12 0.32
C ASN A 103 15.66 -1.25 -1.08
N MET A 104 14.86 -0.26 -1.49
CA MET A 104 14.18 -0.25 -2.79
C MET A 104 15.12 -0.30 -3.99
N SER A 105 16.35 0.22 -3.87
CA SER A 105 17.32 0.15 -4.97
C SER A 105 17.79 -1.29 -5.18
N ALA A 106 18.05 -2.04 -4.10
CA ALA A 106 18.39 -3.45 -4.19
C ALA A 106 17.21 -4.32 -4.67
N VAL A 107 15.98 -3.98 -4.26
CA VAL A 107 14.76 -4.63 -4.78
C VAL A 107 14.61 -4.37 -6.28
N ALA A 108 14.83 -3.13 -6.74
CA ALA A 108 14.76 -2.79 -8.16
C ALA A 108 15.76 -3.60 -8.99
N GLU A 109 17.01 -3.70 -8.54
CA GLU A 109 18.03 -4.54 -9.20
C GLU A 109 17.63 -6.01 -9.25
N PHE A 110 17.04 -6.53 -8.17
CA PHE A 110 16.61 -7.93 -8.08
C PHE A 110 15.48 -8.27 -9.05
N VAL A 111 14.49 -7.38 -9.22
CA VAL A 111 13.31 -7.65 -10.06
C VAL A 111 13.46 -7.17 -11.51
N GLN A 112 14.52 -6.43 -11.85
CA GLN A 112 14.73 -5.82 -13.17
C GLN A 112 14.75 -6.82 -14.32
N GLU A 113 15.30 -8.02 -14.11
CA GLU A 113 15.42 -9.04 -15.16
C GLU A 113 14.09 -9.72 -15.47
N GLU A 114 13.32 -10.08 -14.44
CA GLU A 114 12.04 -10.77 -14.56
C GLU A 114 10.89 -9.80 -14.90
N GLU A 115 10.93 -8.59 -14.34
CA GLU A 115 9.81 -7.64 -14.36
C GLU A 115 10.24 -6.22 -14.81
N PRO A 116 10.82 -6.08 -16.01
CA PRO A 116 11.40 -4.81 -16.45
C PRO A 116 10.35 -3.69 -16.57
N TRP A 117 9.10 -4.03 -16.86
CA TRP A 117 8.01 -3.06 -17.01
C TRP A 117 7.59 -2.46 -15.66
N GLY A 118 7.50 -3.28 -14.60
CA GLY A 118 7.17 -2.82 -13.26
C GLY A 118 8.24 -1.88 -12.72
N VAL A 119 9.52 -2.21 -12.98
CA VAL A 119 10.65 -1.31 -12.66
C VAL A 119 10.60 -0.02 -13.46
N ALA A 120 10.32 -0.09 -14.76
CA ALA A 120 10.21 1.10 -15.60
C ALA A 120 9.10 2.03 -15.10
N LEU A 121 7.91 1.48 -14.80
CA LEU A 121 6.77 2.24 -14.27
C LEU A 121 7.11 2.92 -12.93
N LEU A 122 7.70 2.18 -11.98
CA LEU A 122 8.08 2.75 -10.68
C LEU A 122 9.18 3.81 -10.79
N SER A 123 10.00 3.73 -11.84
CA SER A 123 11.09 4.67 -12.13
C SER A 123 10.64 5.93 -12.87
N GLU A 124 9.39 5.97 -13.37
CA GLU A 124 8.83 7.18 -13.96
C GLU A 124 8.83 8.34 -12.96
N ARG A 125 8.83 9.56 -13.49
CA ARG A 125 8.76 10.80 -12.69
C ARG A 125 9.82 10.86 -11.59
N GLN A 126 11.05 10.51 -11.96
CA GLN A 126 12.22 10.49 -11.07
C GLN A 126 12.13 9.45 -9.93
N GLY A 127 11.42 8.34 -10.16
CA GLY A 127 11.30 7.26 -9.17
C GLY A 127 10.18 7.47 -8.15
N ALA A 128 9.17 8.28 -8.48
CA ALA A 128 8.04 8.57 -7.58
C ALA A 128 7.31 7.30 -7.13
N GLY A 129 7.23 6.28 -7.98
CA GLY A 129 6.66 4.98 -7.63
C GLY A 129 7.49 4.24 -6.58
N TRP A 130 8.81 4.28 -6.68
CA TRP A 130 9.71 3.70 -5.68
C TRP A 130 9.61 4.42 -4.33
N GLU A 131 9.44 5.74 -4.33
CA GLU A 131 9.21 6.52 -3.10
C GLU A 131 7.86 6.20 -2.47
N LEU A 132 6.81 6.09 -3.28
CA LEU A 132 5.49 5.61 -2.89
C LEU A 132 5.58 4.22 -2.23
N LEU A 133 6.26 3.28 -2.88
CA LEU A 133 6.40 1.92 -2.35
C LEU A 133 7.19 1.90 -1.04
N ARG A 134 8.27 2.70 -0.95
CA ARG A 134 9.04 2.88 0.30
C ARG A 134 8.17 3.46 1.41
N ALA A 135 7.31 4.42 1.10
CA ALA A 135 6.43 5.05 2.09
C ALA A 135 5.37 4.08 2.61
N LEU A 136 4.78 3.25 1.74
CA LEU A 136 3.84 2.20 2.12
C LEU A 136 4.51 1.10 2.95
N LEU A 137 5.74 0.72 2.58
CA LEU A 137 6.52 -0.32 3.25
C LEU A 137 7.46 0.21 4.32
N ALA A 138 7.26 1.46 4.76
CA ALA A 138 8.09 2.09 5.77
C ALA A 138 8.09 1.26 7.06
N PRO A 139 9.22 1.16 7.76
CA PRO A 139 9.34 0.31 8.94
C PRO A 139 8.27 0.64 9.97
N ARG A 140 7.86 -0.41 10.70
CA ARG A 140 6.83 -0.43 11.76
C ARG A 140 7.13 0.48 12.97
N ASP A 141 8.10 1.38 12.86
CA ASP A 141 8.47 2.35 13.89
C ASP A 141 8.24 3.82 13.48
N ALA A 142 7.86 4.12 12.22
CA ALA A 142 7.41 5.46 11.82
C ALA A 142 6.28 6.01 12.72
N ASP A 143 6.39 7.27 13.14
CA ASP A 143 5.43 7.91 14.04
C ASP A 143 4.07 8.18 13.37
N ALA A 144 3.03 8.31 14.20
CA ALA A 144 1.64 8.62 13.80
C ALA A 144 1.51 9.76 12.79
N ALA A 145 2.23 10.86 13.04
CA ALA A 145 2.22 12.05 12.20
C ALA A 145 2.81 11.80 10.80
N VAL A 146 3.75 10.86 10.69
CA VAL A 146 4.35 10.45 9.40
C VAL A 146 3.34 9.65 8.60
N LEU A 147 2.53 8.80 9.24
CA LEU A 147 1.55 7.94 8.57
C LEU A 147 0.32 8.71 8.08
N GLN A 148 -0.16 9.67 8.88
CA GLN A 148 -1.28 10.53 8.50
C GLN A 148 -0.90 11.50 7.37
N ASN A 149 0.35 12.01 7.41
CA ASN A 149 0.92 12.72 6.26
C ASN A 149 1.17 11.80 5.08
N ALA A 150 1.61 10.55 5.30
CA ALA A 150 1.86 9.61 4.22
C ALA A 150 0.58 9.39 3.41
N ALA A 151 -0.57 9.05 4.01
CA ALA A 151 -1.81 8.89 3.23
C ALA A 151 -2.15 10.13 2.36
N SER A 152 -1.97 11.34 2.90
CA SER A 152 -2.22 12.59 2.16
C SER A 152 -1.15 12.88 1.09
N GLN A 153 0.11 12.56 1.35
CA GLN A 153 1.24 12.68 0.43
C GLN A 153 1.19 11.62 -0.67
N LEU A 154 0.68 10.42 -0.37
CA LEU A 154 0.46 9.32 -1.29
C LEU A 154 -0.64 9.69 -2.29
N LEU A 155 -1.70 10.36 -1.83
CA LEU A 155 -2.78 10.88 -2.67
C LEU A 155 -2.37 12.11 -3.49
N SER A 156 -1.35 12.86 -3.04
CA SER A 156 -0.76 13.98 -3.79
C SER A 156 0.56 13.59 -4.47
N SER A 157 0.86 12.28 -4.55
CA SER A 157 2.07 11.79 -5.18
C SER A 157 2.00 12.08 -6.66
N CYS A 158 3.09 12.64 -7.20
CA CYS A 158 3.21 12.86 -8.64
C CYS A 158 3.14 11.55 -9.43
N PHE A 159 3.26 10.38 -8.80
CA PHE A 159 3.04 9.08 -9.42
C PHE A 159 1.62 8.94 -10.02
N PHE A 160 0.61 9.57 -9.41
CA PHE A 160 -0.79 9.49 -9.86
C PHE A 160 -1.30 10.74 -10.59
N ASP A 161 -0.45 11.74 -10.83
CA ASP A 161 -0.87 12.99 -11.48
C ASP A 161 -1.09 12.79 -12.99
N ASP A 162 -2.33 12.86 -13.48
CA ASP A 162 -2.69 12.74 -14.91
C ASP A 162 -2.27 13.94 -15.79
N SER A 163 -1.27 14.72 -15.39
CA SER A 163 -0.73 15.84 -16.17
C SER A 163 0.07 15.31 -17.37
N TYR A 164 -0.62 14.87 -18.42
CA TYR A 164 -0.10 14.71 -19.78
C TYR A 164 -0.43 15.93 -20.63
#